data_AF-A0A7C5NY66-F1
#
_entry.id   AF-A0A7C5NY66-F1
#
_cell.length_a   1.000
_cell.length_b   1.000
_cell.length_c   1.000
_cell.angle_alpha   90.00
_cell.angle_beta   90.00
_cell.angle_gamma   90.00
#
_symmetry.space_group_name_H-M   'P 1'
#
loop_
_entity.id
_entity.type
_entity.pdbx_description
1 polymer ?
#
loop_
_entity_poly.entity_id
_entity_poly.type
_entity_poly.pdbx_seq_one_letter_code
_entity_poly.pdbx_strand_id
1 'polypeptide(L)'
;MPWNGSELIQMVTATGYQTLIAHHRRMDPAISTGALVKMLAAIQDGTQFTTESARLDRIYRSYRAGCNQTAVLVSRLEQWAHSDIIERTVAQARLVLPSQARLQAIVYLLPDGYSHAYVVEEHEAVVLDFLHPGLMDSERFLAHELHHIGVRSLLPPPCQEAGWSEALEVLTSMVQE
;
A
#
# COMPACT_ATOMS: atom_id res chain seq x y z
N MET A 1 26.11 3.63 5.03
CA MET A 1 26.30 5.09 5.05
C MET A 1 24.92 5.73 5.16
N PRO A 2 24.77 6.86 5.87
CA PRO A 2 23.53 7.62 5.85
C PRO A 2 23.27 8.14 4.42
N TRP A 3 22.01 8.14 4.01
CA TRP A 3 21.58 8.74 2.76
C TRP A 3 21.76 10.26 2.82
N ASN A 4 22.23 10.85 1.73
CA ASN A 4 22.22 12.30 1.58
C ASN A 4 20.80 12.80 1.25
N GLY A 5 20.57 14.11 1.39
CA GLY A 5 19.25 14.70 1.15
C GLY A 5 18.68 14.45 -0.26
N SER A 6 19.55 14.40 -1.28
CA SER A 6 19.12 14.09 -2.66
C SER A 6 18.69 12.63 -2.83
N GLU A 7 19.35 11.69 -2.17
CA GLU A 7 18.99 10.27 -2.19
C GLU A 7 17.64 10.03 -1.51
N LEU A 8 17.39 10.70 -0.38
CA LEU A 8 16.07 10.66 0.28
C LEU A 8 14.97 11.22 -0.62
N ILE A 9 15.21 12.37 -1.27
CA ILE A 9 14.26 12.95 -2.21
C ILE A 9 14.01 11.97 -3.36
N GLN A 10 15.07 11.43 -3.97
CA GLN A 10 14.96 10.49 -5.08
C GLN A 10 14.13 9.26 -4.70
N MET A 11 14.39 8.67 -3.53
CA MET A 11 13.62 7.55 -3.00
C MET A 11 12.13 7.91 -2.84
N VAL A 12 11.83 9.03 -2.19
CA VAL A 12 10.44 9.46 -1.94
C VAL A 12 9.73 9.86 -3.24
N THR A 13 10.46 10.26 -4.28
CA THR A 13 9.90 10.54 -5.61
C THR A 13 9.69 9.29 -6.48
N ALA A 14 10.17 8.11 -6.06
CA ALA A 14 9.90 6.87 -6.77
C ALA A 14 8.39 6.59 -6.79
N THR A 15 7.91 5.95 -7.87
CA THR A 15 6.46 5.74 -8.12
C THR A 15 5.75 5.13 -6.92
N GLY A 16 6.31 4.08 -6.29
CA GLY A 16 5.70 3.46 -5.12
C GLY A 16 5.50 4.42 -3.95
N TYR A 17 6.50 5.26 -3.63
CA TYR A 17 6.35 6.26 -2.57
C TYR A 17 5.35 7.36 -2.94
N GLN A 18 5.29 7.77 -4.21
CA GLN A 18 4.28 8.72 -4.67
C GLN A 18 2.86 8.13 -4.57
N THR A 19 2.70 6.84 -4.85
CA THR A 19 1.46 6.09 -4.64
C THR A 19 1.05 6.08 -3.15
N LEU A 20 1.99 5.83 -2.24
CA LEU A 20 1.75 5.92 -0.78
C LEU A 20 1.36 7.34 -0.34
N ILE A 21 2.10 8.35 -0.81
CA ILE A 21 1.79 9.76 -0.52
C ILE A 21 0.40 10.12 -0.99
N ALA A 22 0.05 9.79 -2.24
CA ALA A 22 -1.25 10.09 -2.80
C ALA A 22 -2.39 9.44 -2.01
N HIS A 23 -2.23 8.17 -1.62
CA HIS A 23 -3.20 7.47 -0.78
C HIS A 23 -3.43 8.20 0.55
N HIS A 24 -2.36 8.46 1.30
CA HIS A 24 -2.48 9.08 2.61
C HIS A 24 -2.89 10.56 2.58
N ARG A 25 -2.47 11.31 1.56
CA ARG A 25 -2.78 12.73 1.41
C ARG A 25 -4.28 13.00 1.25
N ARG A 26 -5.04 12.04 0.68
CA ARG A 26 -6.51 12.11 0.60
C ARG A 26 -7.16 12.17 2.00
N MET A 27 -6.53 11.55 3.00
CA MET A 27 -7.02 11.48 4.37
C MET A 27 -6.35 12.50 5.30
N ASP A 28 -5.12 12.90 5.00
CA ASP A 28 -4.35 13.85 5.79
C ASP A 28 -3.46 14.72 4.88
N PRO A 29 -3.83 16.00 4.64
CA PRO A 29 -3.09 16.91 3.77
C PRO A 29 -1.65 17.20 4.23
N ALA A 30 -1.29 16.92 5.49
CA ALA A 30 0.07 17.09 5.98
C ALA A 30 1.04 16.07 5.37
N ILE A 31 0.52 14.94 4.86
CA ILE A 31 1.31 13.94 4.17
C ILE A 31 1.74 14.46 2.80
N SER A 32 3.05 14.66 2.65
CA SER A 32 3.67 15.18 1.44
C SER A 32 5.09 14.63 1.30
N THR A 33 5.65 14.74 0.08
CA THR A 33 7.06 14.43 -0.19
C THR A 33 7.99 15.10 0.83
N GLY A 34 7.80 16.41 1.06
CA GLY A 34 8.65 17.16 1.99
C GLY A 34 8.51 16.69 3.45
N ALA A 35 7.30 16.34 3.88
CA ALA A 35 7.07 15.83 5.22
C ALA A 35 7.72 14.45 5.43
N LEU A 36 7.59 13.53 4.46
CA LEU A 36 8.24 12.23 4.52
C LEU A 36 9.77 12.34 4.46
N VAL A 37 10.34 13.21 3.62
CA VAL A 37 11.80 13.43 3.58
C VAL A 37 12.31 13.92 4.94
N LYS A 38 11.62 14.88 5.58
CA LYS A 38 11.98 15.36 6.93
C LYS A 38 11.89 14.26 7.99
N MET A 39 10.82 13.45 7.94
CA MET A 39 10.64 12.32 8.85
C MET A 39 11.76 11.29 8.69
N LEU A 40 12.09 10.91 7.46
CA LEU A 40 13.15 9.93 7.16
C LEU A 40 14.54 10.46 7.54
N ALA A 41 14.82 11.74 7.30
CA ALA A 41 16.04 12.37 7.78
C ALA A 41 16.14 12.33 9.31
N ALA A 42 15.05 12.65 10.03
CA ALA A 42 15.03 12.57 11.50
C ALA A 42 15.30 11.14 12.01
N ILE A 43 14.71 10.12 11.35
CA ILE A 43 14.97 8.70 11.67
C ILE A 43 16.45 8.37 11.48
N GLN A 44 17.03 8.76 10.35
CA GLN A 44 18.43 8.52 10.02
C GLN A 44 19.39 9.18 11.01
N ASP A 45 19.10 10.42 11.39
CA ASP A 45 19.92 11.19 12.33
C ASP A 45 19.68 10.76 13.79
N GLY A 46 18.77 9.82 14.03
CA GLY A 46 18.40 9.36 15.36
C GLY A 46 17.66 10.40 16.21
N THR A 47 17.15 11.46 15.59
CA THR A 47 16.47 12.58 16.27
C THR A 47 14.97 12.35 16.36
N GLN A 48 14.31 13.10 17.26
CA GLN A 48 12.86 13.06 17.38
C GLN A 48 12.21 13.87 16.27
N PHE A 49 11.33 13.22 15.51
CA PHE A 49 10.42 13.91 14.60
C PHE A 49 9.15 14.34 15.36
N THR A 50 8.71 15.59 15.15
CA THR A 50 7.49 16.14 15.75
C THR A 50 6.55 16.60 14.66
N THR A 51 5.27 16.29 14.79
CA THR A 51 4.21 16.67 13.84
C THR A 51 2.87 16.77 14.55
N GLU A 52 1.99 17.64 14.08
CA GLU A 52 0.59 17.71 14.52
C GLU A 52 -0.29 16.65 13.83
N SER A 53 0.19 16.07 12.73
CA SER A 53 -0.50 15.00 12.01
C SER A 53 -0.37 13.68 12.78
N ALA A 54 -1.47 13.20 13.35
CA ALA A 54 -1.54 11.89 14.00
C ALA A 54 -1.19 10.74 13.04
N ARG A 55 -1.52 10.89 11.75
CA ARG A 55 -1.18 9.90 10.72
C ARG A 55 0.32 9.85 10.48
N LEU A 56 0.96 11.00 10.28
CA LEU A 56 2.40 11.07 10.07
C LEU A 56 3.19 10.65 11.32
N ASP A 57 2.72 10.99 12.52
CA ASP A 57 3.32 10.50 13.77
C ASP A 57 3.25 8.97 13.88
N ARG A 58 2.11 8.36 13.52
CA ARG A 58 1.99 6.89 13.49
C ARG A 58 2.96 6.27 12.48
N ILE A 59 3.05 6.81 11.27
CA ILE A 59 4.02 6.35 10.25
C ILE A 59 5.44 6.46 10.81
N TYR A 60 5.82 7.61 11.38
CA TYR A 60 7.12 7.82 12.00
C TYR A 60 7.45 6.76 13.07
N ARG A 61 6.51 6.48 13.98
CA ARG A 61 6.69 5.47 15.03
C ARG A 61 6.86 4.07 14.45
N SER A 62 6.09 3.71 13.42
CA SER A 62 6.20 2.42 12.74
C SER A 62 7.57 2.26 12.05
N TYR A 63 8.06 3.30 11.38
CA TYR A 63 9.41 3.30 10.80
C TYR A 63 10.49 3.14 11.88
N ARG A 64 10.41 3.91 12.97
CA ARG A 64 11.34 3.80 14.11
C ARG A 64 11.36 2.39 14.71
N ALA A 65 10.19 1.77 14.86
CA ALA A 65 10.08 0.39 15.32
C ALA A 65 10.68 -0.59 14.31
N GLY A 66 10.44 -0.36 13.01
CA GLY A 66 11.01 -1.15 11.91
C GLY A 66 12.54 -1.12 11.85
N CYS A 67 13.16 0.02 12.14
CA CYS A 67 14.62 0.15 12.22
C CYS A 67 15.26 -0.78 13.27
N ASN A 68 14.51 -1.17 14.31
CA ASN A 68 14.99 -2.12 15.32
C ASN A 68 14.77 -3.59 14.91
N GLN A 69 14.11 -3.83 13.77
CA GLN A 69 13.72 -5.15 13.28
C GLN A 69 14.23 -5.43 11.87
N THR A 70 15.28 -4.73 11.43
CA THR A 70 15.78 -4.79 10.05
C THR A 70 16.03 -6.21 9.55
N ALA A 71 16.61 -7.09 10.37
CA ALA A 71 16.85 -8.49 9.98
C ALA A 71 15.54 -9.25 9.67
N VAL A 72 14.49 -9.01 10.46
CA VAL A 72 13.16 -9.60 10.25
C VAL A 72 12.54 -9.03 8.97
N LEU A 73 12.66 -7.72 8.74
CA LEU A 73 12.11 -7.07 7.55
C LEU A 73 12.80 -7.55 6.26
N VAL A 74 14.14 -7.70 6.27
CA VAL A 74 14.90 -8.24 5.14
C VAL A 74 14.47 -9.67 4.83
N SER A 75 14.41 -10.55 5.85
CA SER A 75 13.98 -11.93 5.65
C SER A 75 12.57 -12.02 5.06
N ARG A 76 11.65 -11.13 5.47
CA ARG A 76 10.30 -11.05 4.90
C ARG A 76 10.33 -10.61 3.43
N LEU A 77 11.10 -9.59 3.09
CA LEU A 77 11.23 -9.13 1.70
C LEU A 77 11.80 -10.23 0.80
N GLU A 78 12.81 -10.97 1.28
CA GLU A 78 13.38 -12.12 0.57
C GLU A 78 12.36 -13.24 0.35
N GLN A 79 11.55 -13.55 1.37
CA GLN A 79 10.45 -14.52 1.23
C GLN A 79 9.46 -14.08 0.14
N TRP A 80 9.09 -12.81 0.09
CA TRP A 80 8.21 -12.27 -0.96
C TRP A 80 8.84 -12.29 -2.35
N ALA A 81 10.16 -12.09 -2.45
CA ALA A 81 10.87 -12.11 -3.73
C ALA A 81 11.03 -13.52 -4.34
N HIS A 82 11.05 -14.56 -3.50
CA HIS A 82 11.37 -15.93 -3.91
C HIS A 82 10.23 -16.92 -3.81
N SER A 83 9.05 -16.50 -3.35
CA SER A 83 7.93 -17.39 -3.14
C SER A 83 6.90 -17.28 -4.26
N ASP A 84 6.21 -18.39 -4.52
CA ASP A 84 5.02 -18.42 -5.37
C ASP A 84 3.81 -17.70 -4.73
N ILE A 85 4.04 -16.82 -3.75
CA ILE A 85 3.00 -16.06 -3.02
C ILE A 85 2.10 -15.33 -4.00
N ILE A 86 2.67 -14.60 -4.96
CA ILE A 86 1.91 -13.82 -5.94
C ILE A 86 1.03 -14.74 -6.79
N GLU A 87 1.57 -15.87 -7.23
CA GLU A 87 0.83 -16.83 -8.06
C GLU A 87 -0.31 -17.50 -7.28
N ARG A 88 -0.05 -17.91 -6.04
CA ARG A 88 -1.07 -18.48 -5.14
C ARG A 88 -2.18 -17.48 -4.82
N THR A 89 -1.84 -16.23 -4.54
CA THR A 89 -2.83 -15.19 -4.26
C THR A 89 -3.64 -14.80 -5.47
N VAL A 90 -3.03 -14.74 -6.66
CA VAL A 90 -3.77 -14.58 -7.92
C VAL A 90 -4.70 -15.75 -8.16
N ALA A 91 -4.24 -17.00 -7.94
CA ALA A 91 -5.09 -18.18 -8.08
C ALA A 91 -6.28 -18.12 -7.11
N GLN A 92 -6.04 -17.78 -5.84
CA GLN A 92 -7.08 -17.63 -4.83
C GLN A 92 -8.09 -16.53 -5.21
N ALA A 93 -7.63 -15.37 -5.66
CA ALA A 93 -8.51 -14.30 -6.12
C ALA A 93 -9.35 -14.76 -7.32
N ARG A 94 -8.76 -15.51 -8.26
CA ARG A 94 -9.47 -16.03 -9.45
C ARG A 94 -10.54 -17.06 -9.13
N LEU A 95 -10.40 -17.85 -8.06
CA LEU A 95 -11.39 -18.87 -7.68
C LEU A 95 -12.78 -18.27 -7.41
N VAL A 96 -12.84 -17.00 -7.01
CA VAL A 96 -14.07 -16.29 -6.67
C VAL A 96 -14.42 -15.19 -7.67
N LEU A 97 -13.69 -15.10 -8.79
CA LEU A 97 -13.95 -14.10 -9.83
C LEU A 97 -14.66 -14.73 -11.04
N PRO A 98 -15.60 -14.01 -11.67
CA PRO A 98 -16.14 -14.40 -12.97
C PRO A 98 -15.03 -14.54 -14.02
N SER A 99 -15.22 -15.42 -15.00
CA SER A 99 -14.22 -15.70 -16.04
C SER A 99 -13.89 -14.49 -16.92
N GLN A 100 -14.78 -13.50 -16.97
CA GLN A 100 -14.61 -12.25 -17.70
C GLN A 100 -13.75 -11.22 -16.95
N ALA A 101 -13.48 -11.42 -15.66
CA ALA A 101 -12.73 -10.47 -14.85
C ALA A 101 -11.25 -10.44 -15.28
N ARG A 102 -10.72 -9.23 -15.48
CA ARG A 102 -9.30 -8.99 -15.74
C ARG A 102 -8.59 -8.66 -14.43
N LEU A 103 -7.57 -9.46 -14.11
CA LEU A 103 -6.61 -9.16 -13.07
C LEU A 103 -5.30 -8.68 -13.70
N GLN A 104 -5.06 -7.38 -13.59
CA GLN A 104 -3.79 -6.77 -13.93
C GLN A 104 -3.49 -5.75 -12.84
N ALA A 105 -2.41 -5.97 -12.10
CA ALA A 105 -2.00 -5.05 -11.05
C ALA A 105 -0.49 -5.07 -10.82
N ILE A 106 0.06 -3.93 -10.41
CA ILE A 106 1.42 -3.85 -9.86
C ILE A 106 1.32 -4.00 -8.35
N VAL A 107 2.10 -4.92 -7.76
CA VAL A 107 2.17 -5.07 -6.30
C VAL A 107 3.42 -4.36 -5.79
N TYR A 108 3.22 -3.34 -4.96
CA TYR A 108 4.29 -2.64 -4.26
C TYR A 108 4.39 -3.13 -2.83
N LEU A 109 5.60 -3.56 -2.43
CA LEU A 109 5.94 -3.79 -1.03
C LEU A 109 6.59 -2.51 -0.50
N LEU A 110 5.86 -1.76 0.33
CA LEU A 110 6.32 -0.45 0.82
C LEU A 110 6.27 -0.39 2.35
N PRO A 111 7.11 0.44 2.97
CA PRO A 111 7.02 0.69 4.40
C PRO A 111 5.95 1.77 4.60
N ASP A 112 4.71 1.35 4.81
CA ASP A 112 3.58 2.27 5.03
C ASP A 112 3.47 2.62 6.52
N GLY A 113 3.43 1.59 7.36
CA GLY A 113 3.35 1.75 8.82
C GLY A 113 2.00 2.23 9.33
N TYR A 114 0.98 2.33 8.49
CA TYR A 114 -0.38 2.75 8.87
C TYR A 114 -1.45 1.76 8.39
N SER A 115 -1.56 1.54 7.08
CA SER A 115 -2.52 0.69 6.39
C SER A 115 -1.89 -0.67 6.06
N HIS A 116 -2.59 -1.78 6.28
CA HIS A 116 -2.03 -3.12 6.02
C HIS A 116 -1.84 -3.42 4.53
N ALA A 117 -2.86 -3.12 3.75
CA ALA A 117 -2.90 -3.28 2.31
C ALA A 117 -3.95 -2.33 1.75
N TYR A 118 -3.79 -1.88 0.51
CA TYR A 118 -4.82 -1.11 -0.20
C TYR A 118 -4.60 -1.08 -1.71
N VAL A 119 -5.69 -0.94 -2.46
CA VAL A 119 -5.68 -0.63 -3.90
C VAL A 119 -5.43 0.87 -4.14
N VAL A 120 -4.58 1.17 -5.12
CA VAL A 120 -4.50 2.49 -5.77
C VAL A 120 -5.04 2.37 -7.18
N GLU A 121 -6.27 2.85 -7.30
CA GLU A 121 -7.15 2.64 -8.42
C GLU A 121 -6.63 3.23 -9.73
N GLU A 122 -6.07 4.43 -9.66
CA GLU A 122 -5.57 5.20 -10.80
C GLU A 122 -4.33 4.58 -11.44
N HIS A 123 -3.67 3.66 -10.72
CA HIS A 123 -2.42 3.03 -11.13
C HIS A 123 -2.56 1.51 -11.29
N GLU A 124 -3.76 0.95 -11.11
CA GLU A 124 -3.97 -0.50 -11.02
C GLU A 124 -2.91 -1.14 -10.11
N ALA A 125 -2.74 -0.61 -8.90
CA ALA A 125 -1.69 -1.04 -7.99
C ALA A 125 -2.26 -1.53 -6.67
N VAL A 126 -1.59 -2.51 -6.07
CA VAL A 126 -1.81 -2.91 -4.68
C VAL A 126 -0.57 -2.54 -3.89
N VAL A 127 -0.73 -1.83 -2.78
CA VAL A 127 0.35 -1.59 -1.84
C VAL A 127 0.17 -2.53 -0.65
N LEU A 128 1.24 -3.21 -0.24
CA LEU A 128 1.29 -4.02 0.98
C LEU A 128 2.31 -3.42 1.94
N ASP A 129 1.92 -3.25 3.20
CA ASP A 129 2.79 -2.74 4.25
C ASP A 129 3.67 -3.84 4.83
N PHE A 130 4.98 -3.77 4.56
CA PHE A 130 5.92 -4.73 5.13
C PHE A 130 6.40 -4.36 6.55
N LEU A 131 6.08 -3.16 7.06
CA LEU A 131 6.40 -2.78 8.45
C LEU A 131 5.46 -3.43 9.48
N HIS A 132 4.30 -3.95 9.04
CA HIS A 132 3.33 -4.49 9.97
C HIS A 132 3.85 -5.80 10.60
N PRO A 133 3.87 -5.95 11.94
CA PRO A 133 4.45 -7.13 12.59
C PRO A 133 3.70 -8.45 12.35
N GLY A 134 2.54 -8.44 11.66
CA GLY A 134 1.67 -9.59 11.44
C GLY A 134 1.47 -10.03 9.98
N LEU A 135 2.48 -9.95 9.10
CA LEU A 135 2.37 -10.41 7.68
C LEU A 135 2.00 -11.91 7.50
N MET A 136 1.66 -12.66 8.55
CA MET A 136 1.22 -14.05 8.42
C MET A 136 -0.06 -14.20 7.57
N ASP A 137 -0.83 -13.12 7.38
CA ASP A 137 -2.03 -13.09 6.51
C ASP A 137 -1.86 -12.22 5.25
N SER A 138 -0.64 -11.84 4.87
CA SER A 138 -0.44 -10.92 3.74
C SER A 138 -0.83 -11.53 2.39
N GLU A 139 -0.80 -12.86 2.27
CA GLU A 139 -1.40 -13.55 1.12
C GLU A 139 -2.92 -13.27 1.06
N ARG A 140 -3.62 -13.41 2.19
CA ARG A 140 -5.06 -13.16 2.27
C ARG A 140 -5.41 -11.70 1.96
N PHE A 141 -4.65 -10.75 2.50
CA PHE A 141 -4.85 -9.34 2.17
C PHE A 141 -4.62 -9.06 0.68
N LEU A 142 -3.53 -9.57 0.11
CA LEU A 142 -3.27 -9.42 -1.32
C LEU A 142 -4.38 -10.06 -2.17
N ALA A 143 -4.83 -11.27 -1.83
CA ALA A 143 -5.93 -11.92 -2.53
C ALA A 143 -7.23 -11.11 -2.45
N HIS A 144 -7.51 -10.49 -1.29
CA HIS A 144 -8.66 -9.60 -1.09
C HIS A 144 -8.56 -8.35 -1.98
N GLU A 145 -7.42 -7.66 -1.99
CA GLU A 145 -7.23 -6.48 -2.84
C GLU A 145 -7.25 -6.82 -4.34
N LEU A 146 -6.66 -7.97 -4.72
CA LEU A 146 -6.73 -8.46 -6.10
C LEU A 146 -8.18 -8.79 -6.50
N HIS A 147 -8.98 -9.36 -5.61
CA HIS A 147 -10.40 -9.58 -5.88
C HIS A 147 -11.12 -8.27 -6.20
N HIS A 148 -10.90 -7.20 -5.43
CA HIS A 148 -11.49 -5.88 -5.71
C HIS A 148 -11.10 -5.35 -7.10
N ILE A 149 -9.83 -5.48 -7.49
CA ILE A 149 -9.37 -5.11 -8.84
C ILE A 149 -10.11 -5.92 -9.90
N GLY A 150 -10.22 -7.24 -9.69
CA GLY A 150 -10.90 -8.14 -10.61
C GLY A 150 -12.37 -7.79 -10.79
N VAL A 151 -13.10 -7.56 -9.70
CA VAL A 151 -14.51 -7.19 -9.76
C VAL A 151 -14.69 -5.85 -10.46
N ARG A 152 -13.86 -4.84 -10.13
CA ARG A 152 -13.92 -3.52 -10.76
C ARG A 152 -13.68 -3.57 -12.27
N SER A 153 -12.85 -4.51 -12.74
CA SER A 153 -12.60 -4.68 -14.18
C SER A 153 -13.84 -5.10 -15.00
N LEU A 154 -14.86 -5.63 -14.33
CA LEU A 154 -16.15 -5.99 -14.94
C LEU A 154 -17.07 -4.78 -15.09
N LEU A 155 -16.77 -3.70 -14.37
CA LEU A 155 -17.55 -2.47 -14.43
C LEU A 155 -17.15 -1.69 -15.69
N PRO A 156 -18.13 -1.06 -16.37
CA PRO A 156 -17.79 -0.11 -17.42
C PRO A 156 -16.88 0.99 -16.84
N PRO A 157 -16.04 1.65 -17.67
CA PRO A 157 -15.24 2.80 -17.24
C PRO A 157 -16.13 3.79 -16.49
N PRO A 158 -15.63 4.47 -15.44
CA PRO A 158 -16.46 5.29 -14.58
C PRO A 158 -17.33 6.23 -15.42
N CYS A 159 -18.64 5.99 -15.37
CA CYS A 159 -19.61 6.95 -15.86
C CYS A 159 -19.43 8.21 -15.01
N GLN A 160 -19.31 9.37 -15.64
CA GLN A 160 -19.00 10.65 -14.97
C GLN A 160 -20.10 11.14 -14.00
N GLU A 161 -21.15 10.35 -13.75
CA GLU A 161 -22.24 10.71 -12.86
C GLU A 161 -22.00 10.16 -11.45
N ALA A 162 -21.82 11.09 -10.50
CA ALA A 162 -21.42 10.86 -9.12
C ALA A 162 -22.30 9.89 -8.31
N GLY A 163 -23.48 9.49 -8.78
CA GLY A 163 -24.40 8.59 -8.05
C GLY A 163 -24.23 7.10 -8.37
N TRP A 164 -23.60 6.72 -9.48
CA TRP A 164 -23.54 5.32 -9.90
C TRP A 164 -22.36 4.55 -9.30
N SER A 165 -21.28 5.23 -8.91
CA SER A 165 -20.16 4.59 -8.22
C SER A 165 -20.58 4.08 -6.83
N GLU A 166 -21.35 4.88 -6.08
CA GLU A 166 -21.96 4.44 -4.82
C GLU A 166 -22.97 3.31 -5.04
N ALA A 167 -23.80 3.40 -6.09
CA ALA A 167 -24.76 2.33 -6.41
C ALA A 167 -24.05 1.00 -6.79
N LEU A 168 -22.92 1.08 -7.48
CA LEU A 168 -22.10 -0.08 -7.83
C LEU A 168 -21.37 -0.64 -6.61
N GLU A 169 -20.80 0.18 -5.72
CA GLU A 169 -20.24 -0.29 -4.44
C GLU A 169 -21.29 -1.01 -3.59
N VAL A 170 -22.52 -0.48 -3.53
CA VAL A 170 -23.65 -1.14 -2.86
C VAL A 170 -23.96 -2.48 -3.52
N LEU A 171 -24.14 -2.53 -4.84
CA LEU A 171 -24.40 -3.79 -5.55
C LEU A 171 -23.27 -4.82 -5.40
N THR A 172 -22.03 -4.35 -5.35
CA THR A 172 -20.86 -5.22 -5.22
C THR A 172 -20.73 -5.78 -3.81
N SER A 173 -21.06 -4.99 -2.79
CA SER A 173 -21.12 -5.46 -1.39
C SER A 173 -22.28 -6.43 -1.15
N MET A 174 -23.38 -6.32 -1.89
CA MET A 174 -24.52 -7.25 -1.83
C MET A 174 -24.24 -8.63 -2.46
N VAL A 175 -23.23 -8.75 -3.33
CA VAL A 175 -22.81 -10.04 -3.93
C VAL A 175 -21.84 -10.80 -3.02
N GLN A 176 -21.41 -10.19 -1.91
CA GLN A 176 -20.48 -10.78 -0.93
C GLN A 176 -21.17 -11.46 0.27
N GLU A 177 -22.50 -11.57 0.28
CA GLU A 177 -23.28 -12.42 1.22
C GLU A 177 -23.58 -13.81 0.63
#